data_AF-A0A920W9L6-F1
#
_entry.id   AF-A0A920W9L6-F1
#
_cell.length_a   1.000
_cell.length_b   1.000
_cell.length_c   1.000
_cell.angle_alpha   90.00
_cell.angle_beta   90.00
_cell.angle_gamma   90.00
#
_symmetry.space_group_name_H-M   'P 1'
#
loop_
_entity.id
_entity.type
_entity.pdbx_description
1 polymer ?
#
loop_
_entity_poly.entity_id
_entity_poly.type
_entity_poly.pdbx_seq_one_letter_code
_entity_poly.pdbx_strand_id
1 'polypeptide(L)'
;MIVGGFDKVYEIGRVFRNEGIDQDHNPEFSLLESYEAYADYTQVMEMVENLFSYVALEVQGTTEIRYGDQVIDFKPPWPRLSLSEELYRSSGIDIDELHDEESLIKKVASMGLDVAERESPGRLIDKLVSTFVEPKLIQPTFLLDYPEEMSPLAKPSRADLVM
;
A
#
# COMPACT_ATOMS: atom_id res chain seq x y z
N MET A 1 3.80 5.96 23.24
CA MET A 1 2.45 6.10 23.82
C MET A 1 1.83 4.75 24.12
N ILE A 2 1.72 3.83 23.15
CA ILE A 2 1.19 2.47 23.37
C ILE A 2 1.91 1.73 24.49
N VAL A 3 3.26 1.66 24.47
CA VAL A 3 4.07 1.05 25.55
C VAL A 3 3.83 1.72 26.92
N GLY A 4 3.43 2.99 26.91
CA GLY A 4 3.09 3.76 28.11
C GLY A 4 1.67 3.51 28.65
N GLY A 5 0.91 2.58 28.08
CA GLY A 5 -0.41 2.16 28.54
C GLY A 5 -1.60 2.91 27.91
N PHE A 6 -1.38 3.67 26.83
CA PHE A 6 -2.48 4.23 26.05
C PHE A 6 -2.91 3.23 24.98
N ASP A 7 -4.07 2.59 25.14
CA ASP A 7 -4.50 1.50 24.25
C ASP A 7 -4.88 1.98 22.84
N LYS A 8 -5.39 3.21 22.69
CA LYS A 8 -5.80 3.78 21.42
C LYS A 8 -5.36 5.23 21.31
N VAL A 9 -4.62 5.55 20.27
CA VAL A 9 -4.06 6.89 20.04
C VAL A 9 -4.08 7.20 18.55
N TYR A 10 -4.26 8.48 18.22
CA TYR A 10 -4.07 8.97 16.87
C TYR A 10 -3.49 10.39 16.92
N GLU A 11 -2.87 10.80 15.83
CA GLU A 11 -2.36 12.15 15.62
C GLU A 11 -2.66 12.58 14.19
N ILE A 12 -3.16 13.81 14.01
CA ILE A 12 -3.23 14.48 12.72
C ILE A 12 -2.19 15.59 12.75
N GLY A 13 -1.06 15.35 12.12
CA GLY A 13 0.14 16.17 12.26
C GLY A 13 0.74 16.54 10.91
N ARG A 14 1.78 17.37 10.95
CA ARG A 14 2.57 17.70 9.78
C ARG A 14 3.80 16.82 9.68
N VAL A 15 3.98 16.20 8.52
CA VAL A 15 5.15 15.39 8.18
C VAL A 15 5.95 16.13 7.10
N PHE A 16 7.26 16.04 7.22
CA PHE A 16 8.21 16.70 6.33
C PHE A 16 9.08 15.65 5.64
N ARG A 17 9.17 15.72 4.31
CA ARG A 17 10.07 14.89 3.50
C ARG A 17 10.91 15.80 2.60
N ASN A 18 12.22 15.58 2.59
CA ASN A 18 13.15 16.32 1.73
C ASN A 18 13.21 15.68 0.33
N GLU A 19 12.07 15.66 -0.36
CA GLU A 19 11.85 15.04 -1.66
C GLU A 19 11.42 16.10 -2.70
N GLY A 20 11.35 15.69 -3.97
CA GLY A 20 10.87 16.56 -5.06
C GLY A 20 9.39 16.94 -4.88
N ILE A 21 8.96 17.96 -5.61
CA ILE A 21 7.56 18.38 -5.68
C ILE A 21 6.98 17.90 -6.99
N ASP A 22 5.83 17.23 -6.94
CA ASP A 22 5.04 16.86 -8.12
C ASP A 22 3.54 17.01 -7.84
N GLN A 23 2.68 16.36 -8.64
CA GLN A 23 1.23 16.46 -8.51
C GLN A 23 0.69 15.83 -7.21
N ASP A 24 1.39 14.82 -6.70
CA ASP A 24 0.99 14.02 -5.56
C ASP A 24 1.89 14.24 -4.33
N HIS A 25 3.06 14.88 -4.51
CA HIS A 25 4.06 15.09 -3.46
C HIS A 25 4.27 16.57 -3.13
N ASN A 26 4.07 16.92 -1.85
CA ASN A 26 4.49 18.19 -1.27
C ASN A 26 5.50 17.92 -0.12
N PRO A 27 6.60 18.68 0.02
CA PRO A 27 7.61 18.44 1.06
C PRO A 27 7.06 18.55 2.48
N GLU A 28 5.90 19.19 2.63
CA GLU A 28 5.16 19.34 3.87
C GLU A 28 3.71 18.88 3.67
N PHE A 29 3.30 17.74 4.23
CA PHE A 29 1.94 17.22 4.10
C PHE A 29 1.33 16.80 5.43
N SER A 30 0.00 16.78 5.50
CA SER A 30 -0.73 16.35 6.69
C SER A 30 -0.94 14.84 6.66
N LEU A 31 -0.63 14.17 7.77
CA LEU A 31 -0.79 12.72 7.93
C LEU A 31 -1.64 12.44 9.16
N LEU A 32 -2.56 11.48 9.04
CA LEU A 32 -3.18 10.82 10.18
C LEU A 32 -2.40 9.54 10.46
N GLU A 33 -1.86 9.42 11.66
CA GLU A 33 -1.25 8.20 12.16
C GLU A 33 -2.04 7.71 13.38
N SER A 34 -2.37 6.41 13.42
CA SER A 34 -3.14 5.82 14.52
C SER A 34 -2.55 4.49 14.95
N TYR A 35 -2.61 4.22 16.25
CA TYR A 35 -2.21 2.94 16.84
C TYR A 35 -3.30 2.44 17.79
N GLU A 36 -3.60 1.15 17.69
CA GLU A 36 -4.55 0.45 18.55
C GLU A 36 -3.92 -0.84 19.10
N ALA A 37 -3.79 -0.93 20.42
CA ALA A 37 -3.35 -2.13 21.10
C ALA A 37 -4.34 -3.27 20.87
N TYR A 38 -3.81 -4.49 20.75
CA TYR A 38 -4.59 -5.72 20.53
C TYR A 38 -5.33 -5.81 19.19
N ALA A 39 -5.15 -4.83 18.30
CA ALA A 39 -5.63 -4.91 16.92
C ALA A 39 -4.57 -5.52 15.99
N ASP A 40 -5.03 -6.24 14.96
CA ASP A 40 -4.22 -6.60 13.80
C ASP A 40 -4.58 -5.77 12.56
N TYR A 41 -3.87 -6.00 11.46
CA TYR A 41 -4.06 -5.26 10.21
C TYR A 41 -5.48 -5.45 9.62
N THR A 42 -6.19 -6.52 9.94
CA THR A 42 -7.58 -6.73 9.49
C THR A 42 -8.51 -5.72 10.16
N GLN A 43 -8.34 -5.53 11.47
CA GLN A 43 -9.09 -4.52 12.22
C GLN A 43 -8.71 -3.10 11.80
N VAL A 44 -7.45 -2.87 11.42
CA VAL A 44 -7.02 -1.58 10.84
C VAL A 44 -7.68 -1.34 9.48
N MET A 45 -7.73 -2.34 8.59
CA MET A 45 -8.45 -2.21 7.30
C MET A 45 -9.92 -1.87 7.51
N GLU A 46 -10.61 -2.57 8.43
CA GLU A 46 -12.00 -2.28 8.78
C GLU A 46 -12.16 -0.86 9.32
N MET A 47 -11.25 -0.40 10.18
CA MET A 47 -11.26 0.98 10.68
C MET A 47 -11.09 2.00 9.54
N VAL A 48 -10.15 1.77 8.61
CA VAL A 48 -9.88 2.66 7.48
C VAL A 48 -11.10 2.75 6.55
N GLU A 49 -11.67 1.62 6.09
CA GLU A 49 -12.81 1.66 5.16
C GLU A 49 -14.04 2.32 5.79
N ASN A 50 -14.29 2.07 7.09
CA ASN A 50 -15.36 2.74 7.82
C ASN A 50 -15.10 4.24 8.00
N LEU A 51 -13.86 4.65 8.30
CA LEU A 51 -13.50 6.06 8.44
C LEU A 51 -13.76 6.84 7.15
N PHE A 52 -13.28 6.35 6.01
CA PHE A 52 -13.47 7.02 4.72
C PHE A 52 -14.94 7.03 4.31
N SER A 53 -15.66 5.93 4.47
CA SER A 53 -17.10 5.88 4.19
C SER A 53 -17.90 6.85 5.06
N TYR A 54 -17.56 6.94 6.36
CA TYR A 54 -18.21 7.86 7.28
C TYR A 54 -17.96 9.31 6.88
N VAL A 55 -16.71 9.69 6.60
CA VAL A 55 -16.37 11.05 6.17
C VAL A 55 -17.07 11.41 4.86
N ALA A 56 -17.11 10.50 3.87
CA ALA A 56 -17.82 10.74 2.61
C ALA A 56 -19.32 11.01 2.84
N LEU A 57 -19.98 10.19 3.67
CA LEU A 57 -21.39 10.39 4.03
C LEU A 57 -21.64 11.71 4.78
N GLU A 58 -20.82 12.04 5.77
CA GLU A 58 -21.01 13.25 6.57
C GLU A 58 -20.76 14.54 5.78
N VAL A 59 -19.77 14.53 4.89
CA VAL A 59 -19.37 15.73 4.14
C VAL A 59 -20.18 15.90 2.84
N GLN A 60 -20.52 14.80 2.16
CA GLN A 60 -21.14 14.83 0.82
C GLN A 60 -22.54 14.21 0.77
N GLY A 61 -22.99 13.53 1.83
CA GLY A 61 -24.29 12.85 1.87
C GLY A 61 -24.36 11.53 1.09
N THR A 62 -23.23 11.07 0.54
CA THR A 62 -23.12 9.84 -0.26
C THR A 62 -21.72 9.24 -0.13
N THR A 63 -21.57 7.94 -0.39
CA THR A 63 -20.26 7.28 -0.53
C THR A 63 -19.69 7.38 -1.94
N GLU A 64 -20.51 7.75 -2.93
CA GLU A 64 -20.11 7.87 -4.33
C GLU A 64 -19.59 9.29 -4.62
N ILE A 65 -18.28 9.41 -4.87
CA ILE A 65 -17.60 10.67 -5.14
C ILE A 65 -17.10 10.70 -6.58
N ARG A 66 -17.39 11.79 -7.29
CA ARG A 66 -16.83 12.01 -8.63
C ARG A 66 -15.41 12.53 -8.54
N TYR A 67 -14.46 11.84 -9.18
CA TYR A 67 -13.06 12.23 -9.30
C TYR A 67 -12.63 12.16 -10.77
N GLY A 68 -12.45 13.33 -11.40
CA GLY A 68 -12.27 13.42 -12.84
C GLY A 68 -13.45 12.81 -13.60
N ASP A 69 -13.15 11.82 -14.45
CA ASP A 69 -14.14 11.06 -15.23
C ASP A 69 -14.64 9.78 -14.54
N GLN A 70 -14.13 9.48 -13.33
CA GLN A 70 -14.50 8.30 -12.56
C GLN A 70 -15.49 8.63 -11.43
N VAL A 71 -16.28 7.63 -11.06
CA VAL A 71 -17.06 7.64 -9.81
C VAL A 71 -16.42 6.61 -8.88
N ILE A 72 -15.95 7.08 -7.74
CA ILE A 72 -15.30 6.28 -6.71
C ILE A 72 -16.32 6.01 -5.61
N ASP A 73 -16.59 4.75 -5.29
CA ASP A 73 -17.50 4.39 -4.20
C ASP A 73 -16.68 3.99 -2.97
N PHE A 74 -16.80 4.79 -1.91
CA PHE A 74 -16.14 4.54 -0.62
C PHE A 74 -16.89 3.55 0.26
N LYS A 75 -17.99 2.98 -0.21
CA LYS A 75 -18.79 2.01 0.55
C LYS A 75 -17.98 0.74 0.88
N PRO A 76 -17.89 0.34 2.16
CA PRO A 76 -17.28 -0.92 2.56
C PRO A 76 -18.12 -2.14 2.14
N PRO A 77 -17.52 -3.33 2.00
CA PRO A 77 -16.10 -3.60 2.18
C PRO A 77 -15.27 -3.36 0.91
N TRP A 78 -14.04 -2.88 1.07
CA TRP A 78 -13.09 -2.73 -0.03
C TRP A 78 -12.44 -4.07 -0.39
N PRO A 79 -12.09 -4.31 -1.67
CA PRO A 79 -11.35 -5.49 -2.07
C PRO A 79 -10.00 -5.56 -1.34
N ARG A 80 -9.60 -6.79 -0.99
CA ARG A 80 -8.32 -7.11 -0.36
C ARG A 80 -7.56 -8.03 -1.33
N LEU A 81 -6.44 -7.56 -1.86
CA LEU A 81 -5.66 -8.23 -2.89
C LEU A 81 -4.27 -8.56 -2.35
N SER A 82 -3.76 -9.76 -2.67
CA SER A 82 -2.34 -10.08 -2.47
C SER A 82 -1.50 -9.39 -3.54
N LEU A 83 -0.39 -8.78 -3.12
CA LEU A 83 0.56 -8.14 -4.03
C LEU A 83 1.14 -9.14 -5.04
N SER A 84 1.61 -10.31 -4.59
CA SER A 84 2.23 -11.30 -5.48
C SER A 84 1.22 -11.86 -6.48
N GLU A 85 0.00 -12.19 -6.03
CA GLU A 85 -1.06 -12.65 -6.93
C GLU A 85 -1.45 -11.60 -7.97
N GLU A 86 -1.64 -10.35 -7.54
CA GLU A 86 -2.09 -9.31 -8.45
C GLU A 86 -1.00 -8.93 -9.45
N LEU A 87 0.26 -8.91 -9.01
CA LEU A 87 1.38 -8.70 -9.90
C LEU A 87 1.52 -9.83 -10.91
N TYR A 88 1.35 -11.09 -10.49
CA TYR A 88 1.32 -12.23 -11.41
C TYR A 88 0.18 -12.13 -12.42
N ARG A 89 -1.04 -11.80 -11.99
CA ARG A 89 -2.18 -11.61 -12.90
C ARG A 89 -1.95 -10.47 -13.89
N SER A 90 -1.31 -9.40 -13.43
CA SER A 90 -1.15 -8.16 -14.19
C SER A 90 0.06 -8.14 -15.12
N SER A 91 1.10 -8.92 -14.83
CA SER A 91 2.39 -8.91 -15.54
C SER A 91 2.92 -10.29 -15.93
N GLY A 92 2.37 -11.36 -15.35
CA GLY A 92 2.90 -12.73 -15.46
C GLY A 92 4.17 -12.97 -14.65
N ILE A 93 4.55 -12.06 -13.75
CA ILE A 93 5.72 -12.20 -12.87
C ILE A 93 5.27 -12.82 -11.57
N ASP A 94 5.85 -13.96 -11.25
CA ASP A 94 5.80 -14.52 -9.91
C ASP A 94 7.05 -14.03 -9.15
N ILE A 95 6.84 -13.11 -8.21
CA ILE A 95 7.93 -12.59 -7.38
C ILE A 95 8.35 -13.57 -6.29
N ASP A 96 7.48 -14.51 -5.95
CA ASP A 96 7.76 -15.52 -4.93
C ASP A 96 8.71 -16.60 -5.49
N GLU A 97 8.77 -16.77 -6.82
CA GLU A 97 9.75 -17.64 -7.51
C GLU A 97 11.10 -16.96 -7.77
N LEU A 98 11.19 -15.62 -7.65
CA LEU A 98 12.40 -14.84 -7.96
C LEU A 98 13.25 -14.61 -6.70
N HIS A 99 13.89 -15.68 -6.23
CA HIS A 99 14.66 -15.68 -4.99
C HIS A 99 16.03 -15.00 -5.06
N ASP A 100 16.55 -14.72 -6.26
CA ASP A 100 17.85 -14.07 -6.45
C ASP A 100 17.72 -12.70 -7.13
N GLU A 101 18.45 -11.72 -6.60
CA GLU A 101 18.46 -10.34 -7.11
C GLU A 101 18.80 -10.27 -8.61
N GLU A 102 19.69 -11.15 -9.09
CA GLU A 102 20.13 -11.14 -10.48
C GLU A 102 19.00 -11.58 -11.44
N SER A 103 18.19 -12.57 -11.07
CA SER A 103 17.05 -13.01 -11.86
C SER A 103 15.93 -11.97 -11.88
N LEU A 104 15.66 -11.30 -10.75
CA LEU A 104 14.71 -10.20 -10.69
C LEU A 104 15.14 -9.03 -11.58
N ILE A 105 16.39 -8.59 -11.50
CA ILE A 105 16.96 -7.53 -12.36
C ILE A 105 16.78 -7.89 -13.84
N LYS A 106 17.19 -9.11 -14.24
CA LYS A 106 17.06 -9.56 -15.64
C LYS A 106 15.61 -9.59 -16.10
N LYS A 107 14.69 -10.05 -15.25
CA LYS A 107 13.27 -10.11 -15.56
C LYS A 107 12.69 -8.72 -15.76
N VAL A 108 12.94 -7.79 -14.84
CA VAL A 108 12.48 -6.40 -14.92
C VAL A 108 13.04 -5.71 -16.16
N ALA A 109 14.35 -5.84 -16.41
CA ALA A 109 14.99 -5.27 -17.61
C ALA A 109 14.40 -5.83 -18.91
N SER A 110 14.03 -7.13 -18.94
CA SER A 110 13.41 -7.75 -20.12
C SER A 110 12.03 -7.17 -20.46
N MET A 111 11.39 -6.48 -19.52
CA MET A 111 10.10 -5.80 -19.70
C MET A 111 10.24 -4.36 -20.18
N GLY A 112 11.47 -3.89 -20.44
CA GLY A 112 11.72 -2.52 -20.87
C GLY A 112 11.62 -1.49 -19.74
N LEU A 113 11.60 -1.94 -18.48
CA LEU A 113 11.71 -1.08 -17.32
C LEU A 113 13.16 -0.71 -17.07
N ASP A 114 13.39 0.56 -16.73
CA ASP A 114 14.73 1.06 -16.39
C ASP A 114 15.19 0.47 -15.05
N VAL A 115 16.38 -0.12 -15.04
CA VAL A 115 17.00 -0.70 -13.85
C VAL A 115 18.33 -0.01 -13.66
N ALA A 116 18.43 0.85 -12.65
CA ALA A 116 19.69 1.52 -12.35
C ALA A 116 20.73 0.52 -11.81
N GLU A 117 22.01 0.86 -11.96
CA GLU A 117 23.09 0.10 -11.33
C GLU A 117 22.90 0.13 -9.80
N ARG A 118 22.56 -1.04 -9.21
CA ARG A 118 22.33 -1.27 -7.76
C ARG A 118 20.96 -0.88 -7.23
N GLU A 119 19.88 -1.28 -7.90
CA GLU A 119 18.56 -1.25 -7.28
C GLU A 119 18.33 -2.43 -6.35
N SER A 120 17.85 -2.14 -5.14
CA SER A 120 17.44 -3.18 -4.19
C SER A 120 16.22 -3.94 -4.71
N PRO A 121 16.06 -5.24 -4.39
CA PRO A 121 14.89 -6.03 -4.80
C PRO A 121 13.55 -5.35 -4.50
N GLY A 122 13.38 -4.80 -3.30
CA GLY A 122 12.16 -4.05 -2.95
C GLY A 122 11.86 -2.83 -3.83
N ARG A 123 12.88 -2.15 -4.37
CA ARG A 123 12.68 -1.05 -5.34
C ARG A 123 12.26 -1.56 -6.71
N LEU A 124 12.75 -2.72 -7.10
CA LEU A 124 12.33 -3.37 -8.34
C LEU A 124 10.87 -3.83 -8.22
N ILE A 125 10.48 -4.40 -7.09
CA ILE A 125 9.10 -4.80 -6.81
C ILE A 125 8.17 -3.58 -6.78
N ASP A 126 8.57 -2.50 -6.10
CA ASP A 126 7.85 -1.22 -6.11
C ASP A 126 7.60 -0.72 -7.54
N LYS A 127 8.64 -0.68 -8.39
CA LYS A 127 8.48 -0.33 -9.82
C LYS A 127 7.52 -1.23 -10.58
N LEU A 128 7.56 -2.54 -10.31
CA LEU A 128 6.65 -3.51 -10.93
C LEU A 128 5.20 -3.22 -10.52
N VAL A 129 4.96 -2.95 -9.24
CA VAL A 129 3.64 -2.60 -8.70
C VAL A 129 3.14 -1.29 -9.32
N SER A 130 3.95 -0.22 -9.32
CA SER A 130 3.61 1.07 -9.94
C SER A 130 3.32 0.98 -11.43
N THR A 131 3.98 0.05 -12.14
CA THR A 131 3.78 -0.10 -13.59
C THR A 131 2.55 -0.95 -13.92
N PHE A 132 2.38 -2.08 -13.23
CA PHE A 132 1.46 -3.13 -13.68
C PHE A 132 0.19 -3.25 -12.83
N VAL A 133 0.23 -2.81 -11.57
CA VAL A 133 -0.86 -2.99 -10.60
C VAL A 133 -1.57 -1.67 -10.31
N GLU A 134 -0.86 -0.66 -9.79
CA GLU A 134 -1.45 0.61 -9.34
C GLU A 134 -2.36 1.30 -10.37
N PRO A 135 -2.01 1.39 -11.68
CA PRO A 135 -2.85 2.09 -12.67
C PRO A 135 -4.23 1.45 -12.87
N LYS A 136 -4.43 0.21 -12.41
CA LYS A 136 -5.69 -0.53 -12.51
C LYS A 136 -6.54 -0.43 -11.24
N LEU A 137 -5.97 0.02 -10.13
CA LEU A 137 -6.65 0.13 -8.83
C LEU A 137 -7.46 1.43 -8.74
N ILE A 138 -8.56 1.50 -9.48
CA ILE A 138 -9.42 2.71 -9.52
C ILE A 138 -10.32 2.81 -8.27
N GLN A 139 -10.96 1.70 -7.87
CA GLN A 139 -11.80 1.68 -6.66
C GLN A 139 -10.92 1.52 -5.41
N PRO A 140 -11.35 2.01 -4.23
CA PRO A 140 -10.60 1.83 -2.99
C PRO A 140 -10.30 0.36 -2.76
N THR A 141 -9.02 0.01 -2.61
CA THR A 141 -8.53 -1.37 -2.58
C THR A 141 -7.38 -1.47 -1.60
N PHE A 142 -7.36 -2.51 -0.78
CA PHE A 142 -6.20 -2.85 0.04
C PHE A 142 -5.31 -3.82 -0.73
N LEU A 143 -4.08 -3.40 -1.03
CA LEU A 143 -3.02 -4.29 -1.49
C LEU A 143 -2.23 -4.77 -0.26
N LEU A 144 -2.07 -6.09 -0.12
CA LEU A 144 -1.55 -6.77 1.06
C LEU A 144 -0.33 -7.62 0.72
N ASP A 145 0.27 -8.20 1.77
CA ASP A 145 1.34 -9.20 1.66
C ASP A 145 2.60 -8.66 0.94
N TYR A 146 3.01 -7.44 1.32
CA TYR A 146 4.28 -6.90 0.87
C TYR A 146 5.46 -7.74 1.39
N PRO A 147 6.53 -7.93 0.59
CA PRO A 147 7.75 -8.61 1.03
C PRO A 147 8.31 -8.05 2.34
N GLU A 148 8.88 -8.92 3.18
CA GLU A 148 9.41 -8.56 4.51
C GLU A 148 10.47 -7.45 4.41
N GLU A 149 11.34 -7.52 3.41
CA GLU A 149 12.39 -6.52 3.16
C GLU A 149 11.85 -5.10 2.89
N MET A 150 10.61 -4.97 2.40
CA MET A 150 9.93 -3.70 2.19
C MET A 150 9.19 -3.21 3.44
N SER A 151 9.04 -4.07 4.46
CA SER A 151 8.14 -3.87 5.59
C SER A 151 8.86 -3.97 6.94
N PRO A 152 9.90 -3.17 7.20
CA PRO A 152 10.82 -3.34 8.34
C PRO A 152 10.18 -3.17 9.74
N LEU A 153 8.99 -2.56 9.80
CA LEU A 153 8.24 -2.33 11.04
C LEU A 153 6.96 -3.18 11.11
N ALA A 154 6.64 -3.93 10.04
CA ALA A 154 5.50 -4.82 10.03
C ALA A 154 5.86 -6.13 10.74
N LYS A 155 4.85 -6.75 11.35
CA LYS A 155 5.00 -8.10 11.89
C LYS A 155 4.97 -9.10 10.72
N PRO A 156 5.91 -10.08 10.65
CA PRO A 156 5.86 -11.13 9.63
C PRO A 156 4.53 -11.89 9.64
N SER A 157 4.07 -12.32 8.47
CA SER A 157 2.84 -13.09 8.36
C SER A 157 3.01 -14.43 9.10
N ARG A 158 1.91 -14.95 9.65
CA ARG A 158 1.92 -16.28 10.26
C ARG A 158 2.15 -17.38 9.24
N ALA A 159 1.81 -17.15 7.97
CA ALA A 159 2.03 -18.09 6.88
C ALA A 159 3.54 -18.24 6.57
N ASP A 160 4.29 -17.13 6.63
CA ASP A 160 5.72 -17.09 6.31
C ASP A 160 6.59 -17.77 7.39
N LEU A 161 6.07 -17.92 8.61
CA LEU A 161 6.76 -18.57 9.74
C LEU A 161 6.77 -20.12 9.65
N VAL A 162 6.15 -20.72 8.63
CA VAL A 162 6.02 -22.18 8.46
C VAL A 162 6.81 -22.71 7.25
N MET A 163 7.62 -21.87 6.60
CA MET A 163 8.64 -22.30 5.63
C MET A 163 10.03 -22.40 6.27
#